data_AF-A0A3E0PP55-F1
#
_entry.id   AF-A0A3E0PP55-F1
#
_cell.length_a   1.000
_cell.length_b   1.000
_cell.length_c   1.000
_cell.angle_alpha   90.00
_cell.angle_beta   90.00
_cell.angle_gamma   90.00
#
_symmetry.space_group_name_H-M   'P 1'
#
loop_
_entity.id
_entity.type
_entity.pdbx_description
1 polymer ?
#
loop_
_entity_poly.entity_id
_entity_poly.type
_entity_poly.pdbx_seq_one_letter_code
_entity_poly.pdbx_strand_id
1 'polypeptide(L)'
;MATAMEQAFGAIGARVIEETFGGVFEIGLQEIAGQETYQLKYPWSDEFDIETPDVRPKHRHLVLDVSSRRFDTIGRYLCGHDERHWFVATLPIEERTKSVRGAMEALKPEIVRRAQKRRGVKHRLHRRRTEAYVRQGEWFFLPRPMMHVGEKAVAGGELVRPGGKPHLAEWIYRPNANETFVRGAVSHPDHATLYLQVWHRVVLNNEARVASERHVARRVDSLARMTYLD
;
A
#
# COMPACT_ATOMS: atom_id res chain seq x y z
N MET A 1 -6.22 -22.26 -22.16
CA MET A 1 -5.97 -22.65 -20.75
C MET A 1 -5.47 -21.41 -20.04
N ALA A 2 -5.84 -21.19 -18.78
CA ALA A 2 -5.41 -19.99 -18.05
C ALA A 2 -3.91 -20.03 -17.76
N THR A 3 -3.21 -18.91 -17.91
CA THR A 3 -1.78 -18.77 -17.59
C THR A 3 -1.52 -18.98 -16.09
N ALA A 4 -0.26 -19.20 -15.69
CA ALA A 4 0.09 -19.30 -14.28
C ALA A 4 -0.28 -18.04 -13.49
N MET A 5 -0.13 -16.85 -14.11
CA MET A 5 -0.51 -15.58 -13.50
C MET A 5 -2.02 -15.42 -13.39
N GLU A 6 -2.77 -15.76 -14.45
CA GLU A 6 -4.24 -15.75 -14.40
C GLU A 6 -4.78 -16.66 -13.29
N GLN A 7 -4.17 -17.83 -13.09
CA GLN A 7 -4.52 -18.73 -11.98
C GLN A 7 -4.19 -18.13 -10.61
N ALA A 8 -3.01 -17.54 -10.43
CA ALA A 8 -2.57 -16.98 -9.15
C ALA A 8 -3.38 -15.74 -8.74
N PHE A 9 -3.58 -14.79 -9.65
CA PHE A 9 -4.42 -13.61 -9.41
C PHE A 9 -5.90 -14.01 -9.29
N GLY A 10 -6.37 -14.95 -10.11
CA GLY A 10 -7.71 -15.51 -10.00
C GLY A 10 -7.96 -16.15 -8.62
N ALA A 11 -6.97 -16.83 -8.04
CA ALA A 11 -7.08 -17.43 -6.71
C ALA A 11 -7.30 -16.42 -5.58
N ILE A 12 -6.82 -15.18 -5.72
CA ILE A 12 -7.11 -14.10 -4.75
C ILE A 12 -8.38 -13.32 -5.10
N GLY A 13 -9.03 -13.66 -6.22
CA GLY A 13 -10.22 -13.01 -6.76
C GLY A 13 -9.93 -11.80 -7.64
N ALA A 14 -8.68 -11.62 -8.09
CA ALA A 14 -8.25 -10.54 -8.95
C ALA A 14 -8.26 -10.95 -10.42
N ARG A 15 -8.33 -9.95 -11.31
CA ARG A 15 -8.05 -10.11 -12.73
C ARG A 15 -6.63 -9.62 -13.03
N VAL A 16 -5.99 -10.24 -14.01
CA VAL A 16 -4.68 -9.84 -14.50
C VAL A 16 -4.65 -9.93 -16.02
N ILE A 17 -3.92 -9.00 -16.65
CA ILE A 17 -3.61 -9.01 -18.08
C ILE A 17 -2.09 -8.92 -18.22
N GLU A 18 -1.54 -9.76 -19.08
CA GLU A 18 -0.12 -9.81 -19.42
C GLU A 18 0.08 -9.27 -20.84
N GLU A 19 0.95 -8.27 -20.99
CA GLU A 19 1.28 -7.65 -22.28
C GLU A 19 2.79 -7.73 -22.52
N THR A 20 3.19 -8.43 -23.59
CA THR A 20 4.60 -8.53 -23.96
C THR A 20 5.00 -7.36 -24.87
N PHE A 21 5.04 -6.16 -24.31
CA PHE A 21 5.42 -4.93 -25.01
C PHE A 21 6.17 -3.97 -24.07
N GLY A 22 7.11 -3.20 -24.61
CA GLY A 22 7.91 -2.22 -23.85
C GLY A 22 9.36 -2.66 -23.64
N GLY A 23 10.08 -1.89 -22.82
CA GLY A 23 11.52 -2.06 -22.58
C GLY A 23 11.92 -2.46 -21.16
N VAL A 24 10.97 -2.51 -20.21
CA VAL A 24 11.18 -2.86 -18.80
C VAL A 24 9.96 -3.60 -18.25
N PHE A 25 10.11 -4.28 -17.11
CA PHE A 25 8.95 -4.79 -16.37
C PHE A 25 8.20 -3.64 -15.71
N GLU A 26 6.88 -3.63 -15.87
CA GLU A 26 5.96 -2.72 -15.20
C GLU A 26 4.79 -3.52 -14.62
N ILE A 27 4.36 -3.16 -13.42
CA ILE A 27 3.12 -3.64 -12.83
C ILE A 27 2.28 -2.46 -12.34
N GLY A 28 1.00 -2.51 -12.64
CA GLY A 28 0.04 -1.49 -12.23
C GLY A 28 -1.38 -2.03 -12.11
N LEU A 29 -2.29 -1.12 -11.79
CA LEU A 29 -3.74 -1.35 -11.79
C LEU A 29 -4.38 -0.45 -12.83
N GLN A 30 -5.35 -1.00 -13.56
CA GLN A 30 -6.16 -0.28 -14.53
C GLN A 30 -7.64 -0.61 -14.33
N GLU A 31 -8.50 0.38 -14.49
CA GLU A 31 -9.94 0.14 -14.54
C GLU A 31 -10.34 -0.28 -15.96
N ILE A 32 -10.85 -1.51 -16.10
CA ILE A 32 -11.29 -2.09 -17.36
C ILE A 32 -12.74 -2.55 -17.18
N ALA A 33 -13.66 -1.95 -17.94
CA ALA A 33 -15.10 -2.23 -17.86
C ALA A 33 -15.65 -2.12 -16.42
N GLY A 34 -15.23 -1.10 -15.67
CA GLY A 34 -15.68 -0.87 -14.29
C GLY A 34 -15.07 -1.80 -13.25
N GLN A 35 -14.00 -2.53 -13.59
CA GLN A 35 -13.29 -3.41 -12.67
C GLN A 35 -11.80 -3.14 -12.66
N GLU A 36 -11.23 -2.98 -11.48
CA GLU A 36 -9.79 -2.92 -11.27
C GLU A 36 -9.12 -4.24 -11.68
N THR A 37 -8.16 -4.15 -12.59
CA THR A 37 -7.44 -5.26 -13.19
C THR A 37 -5.94 -4.99 -13.08
N TYR A 38 -5.17 -6.00 -12.64
CA TYR A 38 -3.71 -5.91 -12.66
C TYR A 38 -3.20 -5.97 -14.09
N GLN A 39 -2.23 -5.11 -14.43
CA GLN A 39 -1.59 -5.11 -15.74
C GLN A 39 -0.10 -5.34 -15.54
N LEU A 40 0.43 -6.39 -16.16
CA LEU A 40 1.86 -6.71 -16.19
C LEU A 40 2.36 -6.46 -17.61
N LYS A 41 3.36 -5.59 -17.76
CA LYS A 41 4.02 -5.31 -19.04
C LYS A 41 5.48 -5.70 -18.95
N TYR A 42 5.98 -6.42 -19.96
CA TYR A 42 7.40 -6.77 -20.02
C TYR A 42 7.85 -7.07 -21.45
N PRO A 43 9.12 -6.82 -21.80
CA PRO A 43 9.68 -7.15 -23.10
C PRO A 43 9.50 -8.63 -23.49
N TRP A 44 9.16 -8.88 -24.75
CA TRP A 44 9.04 -10.25 -25.29
C TRP A 44 10.40 -10.96 -25.42
N SER A 45 11.48 -10.22 -25.66
CA SER A 45 12.81 -10.77 -25.94
C SER A 45 13.68 -10.98 -24.70
N ASP A 46 13.23 -10.53 -23.53
CA ASP A 46 13.96 -10.76 -22.28
C ASP A 46 13.34 -11.98 -21.58
N GLU A 47 14.19 -12.90 -21.14
CA GLU A 47 13.76 -14.03 -20.32
C GLU A 47 13.46 -13.51 -18.91
N PHE A 48 12.20 -13.12 -18.69
CA PHE A 48 11.64 -12.83 -17.37
C PHE A 48 11.17 -14.13 -16.72
N ASP A 49 11.58 -14.34 -15.48
CA ASP A 49 11.01 -15.35 -14.59
C ASP A 49 10.11 -14.64 -13.58
N ILE A 50 8.81 -14.89 -13.70
CA ILE A 50 7.76 -14.26 -12.90
C ILE A 50 7.11 -15.36 -12.06
N GLU A 51 7.36 -15.31 -10.76
CA GLU A 51 6.86 -16.30 -9.80
C GLU A 51 5.86 -15.67 -8.84
N THR A 52 4.92 -16.48 -8.34
CA THR A 52 4.02 -16.11 -7.24
C THR A 52 4.28 -16.96 -6.00
N PRO A 53 5.41 -16.74 -5.27
CA PRO A 53 5.89 -17.68 -4.26
C PRO A 53 4.98 -17.85 -3.03
N ASP A 54 4.04 -16.94 -2.79
CA ASP A 54 3.04 -17.08 -1.73
C ASP A 54 1.71 -16.46 -2.17
N VAL A 55 0.69 -17.30 -2.34
CA VAL A 55 -0.67 -16.88 -2.70
C VAL A 55 -1.60 -17.19 -1.52
N ARG A 56 -2.34 -16.18 -1.05
CA ARG A 56 -3.23 -16.27 0.11
C ARG A 56 -4.67 -15.89 -0.26
N PRO A 57 -5.46 -16.82 -0.83
CA PRO A 57 -6.84 -16.58 -1.25
C PRO A 57 -7.72 -15.97 -0.16
N LYS A 58 -7.69 -16.53 1.06
CA LYS A 58 -8.49 -16.06 2.20
C LYS A 58 -8.19 -14.62 2.62
N HIS A 59 -6.96 -14.17 2.37
CA HIS A 59 -6.56 -12.80 2.64
C HIS A 59 -6.70 -11.92 1.40
N ARG A 60 -6.88 -12.50 0.21
CA ARG A 60 -6.85 -11.82 -1.09
C ARG A 60 -5.54 -11.09 -1.34
N HIS A 61 -4.42 -11.77 -1.06
CA HIS A 61 -3.07 -11.23 -1.24
C HIS A 61 -2.16 -12.27 -1.87
N LEU A 62 -1.18 -11.83 -2.66
CA LEU A 62 -0.08 -12.64 -3.16
C LEU A 62 1.22 -11.84 -3.19
N VAL A 63 2.35 -12.55 -3.16
CA VAL A 63 3.66 -11.99 -3.49
C VAL A 63 3.98 -12.33 -4.95
N LEU A 64 4.45 -11.34 -5.70
CA LEU A 64 4.98 -11.49 -7.05
C LEU A 64 6.49 -11.24 -7.01
N ASP A 65 7.28 -12.18 -7.52
CA ASP A 65 8.74 -12.10 -7.61
C ASP A 65 9.12 -12.06 -9.10
N VAL A 66 9.89 -11.04 -9.49
CA VAL A 66 10.24 -10.80 -10.89
C VAL A 66 11.74 -10.73 -11.03
N SER A 67 12.29 -11.63 -11.83
CA SER A 67 13.71 -11.66 -12.14
C SER A 67 13.93 -11.76 -13.66
N SER A 68 15.10 -11.37 -14.11
CA SER A 68 15.52 -11.55 -15.51
C SER A 68 16.92 -12.14 -15.53
N ARG A 69 17.23 -12.95 -16.54
CA ARG A 69 18.62 -13.42 -16.73
C ARG A 69 19.56 -12.32 -17.22
N ARG A 70 19.00 -11.25 -17.80
CA ARG A 70 19.75 -10.13 -18.38
C ARG A 70 20.03 -9.02 -17.37
N PHE A 71 19.24 -8.94 -16.30
CA PHE A 71 19.33 -7.93 -15.25
C PHE A 71 19.26 -8.61 -13.89
N ASP A 72 20.20 -8.34 -12.97
CA ASP A 72 20.11 -8.82 -11.58
C ASP A 72 18.77 -8.38 -10.98
N THR A 73 17.83 -9.34 -10.79
CA THR A 73 16.50 -9.24 -10.15
C THR A 73 15.77 -7.89 -10.26
N ILE A 74 14.61 -7.88 -10.94
CA ILE A 74 13.93 -6.64 -11.31
C ILE A 74 12.95 -6.13 -10.24
N GLY A 75 12.47 -7.00 -9.34
CA GLY A 75 11.79 -6.55 -8.13
C GLY A 75 10.86 -7.59 -7.50
N ARG A 76 10.37 -7.27 -6.31
CA ARG A 76 9.34 -8.04 -5.61
C ARG A 76 8.19 -7.13 -5.19
N TYR A 77 6.97 -7.64 -5.31
CA TYR A 77 5.75 -6.86 -5.09
C TYR A 77 4.77 -7.61 -4.20
N LEU A 78 4.07 -6.88 -3.35
CA LEU A 78 2.87 -7.35 -2.68
C LEU A 78 1.66 -6.87 -3.49
N CYS A 79 0.88 -7.82 -4.01
CA CYS A 79 -0.40 -7.53 -4.62
C CYS A 79 -1.50 -7.95 -3.65
N GLY A 80 -2.55 -7.14 -3.48
CA GLY A 80 -3.68 -7.57 -2.67
C GLY A 80 -4.87 -6.62 -2.70
N HIS A 81 -5.90 -6.98 -1.95
CA HIS A 81 -7.10 -6.18 -1.80
C HIS A 81 -7.20 -5.57 -0.40
N ASP A 82 -7.43 -4.27 -0.33
CA ASP A 82 -7.52 -3.51 0.90
C ASP A 82 -8.83 -2.69 0.94
N GLU A 83 -9.73 -3.04 1.86
CA GLU A 83 -11.07 -2.43 2.00
C GLU A 83 -11.91 -2.55 0.73
N ARG A 84 -11.76 -1.58 -0.18
CA ARG A 84 -12.56 -1.43 -1.40
C ARG A 84 -11.76 -1.63 -2.68
N HIS A 85 -10.43 -1.55 -2.61
CA HIS A 85 -9.57 -1.45 -3.78
C HIS A 85 -8.45 -2.47 -3.77
N TRP A 86 -8.03 -2.88 -4.96
CA TRP A 86 -6.77 -3.57 -5.16
C TRP A 86 -5.60 -2.61 -5.00
N PHE A 87 -4.44 -3.17 -4.67
CA PHE A 87 -3.19 -2.42 -4.61
C PHE A 87 -2.03 -3.30 -5.08
N VAL A 88 -0.95 -2.64 -5.50
CA VAL A 88 0.37 -3.23 -5.70
C VAL A 88 1.38 -2.36 -4.97
N ALA A 89 2.24 -2.98 -4.17
CA ALA A 89 3.28 -2.30 -3.42
C ALA A 89 4.63 -2.98 -3.66
N THR A 90 5.63 -2.21 -4.10
CA THR A 90 7.00 -2.70 -4.22
C THR A 90 7.60 -2.96 -2.84
N LEU A 91 8.26 -4.09 -2.67
CA LEU A 91 8.98 -4.42 -1.45
C LEU A 91 10.40 -3.86 -1.49
N PRO A 92 10.96 -3.41 -0.34
CA PRO A 92 12.37 -3.02 -0.26
C PRO A 92 13.29 -4.14 -0.75
N ILE A 93 14.35 -3.80 -1.49
CA ILE A 93 15.26 -4.78 -2.10
C ILE A 93 15.99 -5.60 -1.03
N GLU A 94 16.27 -5.00 0.13
CA GLU A 94 16.93 -5.67 1.26
C GLU A 94 16.02 -6.75 1.89
N GLU A 95 14.71 -6.66 1.68
CA GLU A 95 13.73 -7.58 2.27
C GLU A 95 13.60 -8.83 1.41
N ARG A 96 14.33 -9.89 1.80
CA ARG A 96 14.34 -11.21 1.14
C ARG A 96 13.06 -12.03 1.34
N THR A 97 12.00 -11.45 1.90
CA THR A 97 10.77 -12.19 2.17
C THR A 97 10.04 -12.58 0.88
N LYS A 98 9.73 -13.87 0.74
CA LYS A 98 8.83 -14.39 -0.29
C LYS A 98 7.41 -14.68 0.22
N SER A 99 7.12 -14.36 1.49
CA SER A 99 5.80 -14.58 2.09
C SER A 99 4.97 -13.31 2.13
N VAL A 100 3.65 -13.42 1.94
CA VAL A 100 2.68 -12.32 2.11
C VAL A 100 2.81 -11.71 3.51
N ARG A 101 3.00 -12.56 4.51
CA ARG A 101 3.20 -12.16 5.91
C ARG A 101 4.40 -11.25 6.08
N GLY A 102 5.56 -11.66 5.56
CA GLY A 102 6.78 -10.88 5.65
C GLY A 102 6.71 -9.62 4.79
N ALA A 103 6.07 -9.68 3.62
CA ALA A 103 5.83 -8.52 2.76
C ALA A 103 5.00 -7.44 3.48
N MET A 104 3.92 -7.84 4.17
CA MET A 104 3.13 -6.92 5.00
C MET A 104 3.92 -6.30 6.16
N GLU A 105 4.88 -7.02 6.75
CA GLU A 105 5.77 -6.46 7.78
C GLU A 105 6.84 -5.53 7.20
N ALA A 106 7.39 -5.85 6.02
CA ALA A 106 8.38 -5.04 5.33
C ALA A 106 7.84 -3.64 4.97
N LEU A 107 6.55 -3.57 4.62
CA LEU A 107 5.87 -2.30 4.33
C LEU A 107 5.58 -1.45 5.57
N LYS A 108 5.76 -1.98 6.79
CA LYS A 108 5.60 -1.20 8.02
C LYS A 108 6.84 -0.36 8.31
N PRO A 109 6.71 0.96 8.50
CA PRO A 109 7.80 1.80 8.93
C PRO A 109 8.35 1.36 10.28
N GLU A 110 9.63 1.64 10.52
CA GLU A 110 10.33 1.22 11.73
C GLU A 110 9.64 1.71 13.03
N ILE A 111 9.08 2.92 13.02
CA ILE A 111 8.30 3.44 14.17
C ILE A 111 7.06 2.59 14.47
N VAL A 112 6.40 2.04 13.44
CA VAL A 112 5.23 1.14 13.56
C VAL A 112 5.68 -0.21 14.09
N ARG A 113 6.77 -0.78 13.54
CA ARG A 113 7.33 -2.06 14.01
C ARG A 113 7.75 -1.99 15.48
N ARG A 114 8.40 -0.88 15.89
CA ARG A 114 8.77 -0.62 17.29
C ARG A 114 7.55 -0.49 18.20
N ALA A 115 6.51 0.23 17.76
CA ALA A 115 5.26 0.35 18.52
C ALA A 115 4.57 -1.02 18.70
N GLN A 116 4.52 -1.82 17.64
CA GLN A 116 3.99 -3.18 17.64
C GLN A 116 4.72 -4.07 18.65
N LYS A 117 6.06 -4.08 18.60
CA LYS A 117 6.91 -4.82 19.54
C LYS A 117 6.69 -4.37 20.98
N ARG A 118 6.68 -3.06 21.25
CA ARG A 118 6.51 -2.50 22.59
C ARG A 118 5.16 -2.87 23.21
N ARG A 119 4.12 -3.00 22.39
CA ARG A 119 2.77 -3.40 22.82
C ARG A 119 2.53 -4.91 22.79
N GLY A 120 3.54 -5.72 22.45
CA GLY A 120 3.39 -7.18 22.36
C GLY A 120 2.41 -7.65 21.28
N VAL A 121 2.12 -6.81 20.28
CA VAL A 121 1.19 -7.16 19.19
C VAL A 121 1.85 -8.20 18.31
N LYS A 122 1.29 -9.42 18.29
CA LYS A 122 1.83 -10.54 17.53
C LYS A 122 1.62 -10.34 16.03
N HIS A 123 2.68 -10.56 15.25
CA HIS A 123 2.65 -10.47 13.78
C HIS A 123 1.50 -11.24 13.12
N ARG A 124 1.12 -12.43 13.63
CA ARG A 124 0.01 -13.24 13.05
C ARG A 124 -1.36 -12.53 13.03
N LEU A 125 -1.48 -11.41 13.72
CA LEU A 125 -2.70 -10.62 13.82
C LEU A 125 -2.57 -9.37 12.94
N HIS A 126 -2.27 -9.50 11.63
CA HIS A 126 -2.21 -8.40 10.65
C HIS A 126 -3.56 -7.68 10.51
N ARG A 127 -3.99 -7.06 11.60
CA ARG A 127 -5.26 -6.37 11.79
C ARG A 127 -4.98 -4.91 11.50
N ARG A 128 -5.99 -4.26 10.92
CA ARG A 128 -6.01 -2.81 10.75
C ARG A 128 -6.03 -2.08 12.07
N ARG A 129 -6.68 -2.65 13.09
CA ARG A 129 -6.79 -2.07 14.42
C ARG A 129 -6.10 -2.98 15.44
N THR A 130 -5.13 -2.42 16.12
CA THR A 130 -4.36 -3.05 17.20
C THR A 130 -4.17 -2.04 18.33
N GLU A 131 -3.62 -2.47 19.46
CA GLU A 131 -3.22 -1.55 20.54
C GLU A 131 -2.04 -0.66 20.14
N ALA A 132 -1.26 -1.07 19.13
CA ALA A 132 -0.08 -0.34 18.66
C ALA A 132 -0.40 0.71 17.59
N TYR A 133 -1.40 0.44 16.75
CA TYR A 133 -1.79 1.33 15.66
C TYR A 133 -3.20 1.02 15.14
N VAL A 134 -3.78 2.02 14.46
CA VAL A 134 -4.87 1.86 13.49
C VAL A 134 -4.29 2.10 12.09
N ARG A 135 -4.76 1.38 11.06
CA ARG A 135 -4.35 1.56 9.66
C ARG A 135 -5.57 1.82 8.78
N GLN A 136 -5.46 2.78 7.87
CA GLN A 136 -6.42 3.10 6.81
C GLN A 136 -5.62 3.44 5.55
N GLY A 137 -5.80 2.66 4.48
CA GLY A 137 -4.96 2.77 3.28
C GLY A 137 -3.46 2.69 3.61
N GLU A 138 -2.69 3.68 3.16
CA GLU A 138 -1.25 3.80 3.38
C GLU A 138 -0.89 4.40 4.76
N TRP A 139 -1.88 4.86 5.52
CA TRP A 139 -1.67 5.58 6.77
C TRP A 139 -1.72 4.67 7.99
N PHE A 140 -0.73 4.83 8.87
CA PHE A 140 -0.72 4.30 10.22
C PHE A 140 -0.94 5.43 11.23
N PHE A 141 -1.82 5.18 12.19
CA PHE A 141 -2.17 6.06 13.29
C PHE A 141 -1.73 5.42 14.61
N LEU A 142 -0.70 5.97 15.25
CA LEU A 142 -0.11 5.42 16.47
C LEU A 142 -0.63 6.19 17.70
N PRO A 143 -1.33 5.55 18.65
CA PRO A 143 -1.96 6.26 19.76
C PRO A 143 -0.95 6.97 20.66
N ARG A 144 -1.33 8.17 21.12
CA ARG A 144 -0.63 9.04 22.06
C ARG A 144 -1.62 9.52 23.14
N PRO A 145 -2.06 8.61 24.03
CA PRO A 145 -3.13 8.90 25.01
C PRO A 145 -2.78 10.01 26.01
N MET A 146 -1.48 10.24 26.26
CA MET A 146 -1.02 11.28 27.19
C MET A 146 -0.75 12.64 26.52
N MET A 147 -0.95 12.75 25.21
CA MET A 147 -0.65 13.96 24.47
C MET A 147 -1.77 14.98 24.60
N HIS A 148 -1.40 16.21 24.94
CA HIS A 148 -2.29 17.36 25.07
C HIS A 148 -1.79 18.47 24.15
N VAL A 149 -2.61 18.84 23.16
CA VAL A 149 -2.27 19.86 22.15
C VAL A 149 -2.86 21.22 22.50
N GLY A 150 -4.01 21.24 23.18
CA GLY A 150 -4.76 22.47 23.50
C GLY A 150 -5.15 23.24 22.24
N GLU A 151 -5.04 24.56 22.32
CA GLU A 151 -5.41 25.51 21.26
C GLU A 151 -4.53 25.42 20.00
N LYS A 152 -3.42 24.66 20.03
CA LYS A 152 -2.55 24.47 18.86
C LYS A 152 -3.15 23.50 17.82
N ALA A 153 -4.29 22.88 18.13
CA ALA A 153 -4.99 21.98 17.22
C ALA A 153 -5.76 22.79 16.19
N VAL A 154 -5.63 22.42 14.92
CA VAL A 154 -6.37 23.02 13.80
C VAL A 154 -7.51 22.08 13.41
N ALA A 155 -8.71 22.62 13.23
CA ALA A 155 -9.86 21.86 12.74
C ALA A 155 -9.78 21.67 11.22
N GLY A 156 -10.26 20.52 10.71
CA GLY A 156 -10.39 20.28 9.27
C GLY A 156 -9.05 20.16 8.53
N GLY A 157 -8.13 19.38 9.07
CA GLY A 157 -6.81 19.18 8.47
C GLY A 157 -6.77 18.11 7.39
N GLU A 158 -5.88 18.27 6.41
CA GLU A 158 -5.70 17.27 5.35
C GLU A 158 -4.42 16.44 5.58
N LEU A 159 -4.49 15.14 5.33
CA LEU A 159 -3.34 14.26 5.15
C LEU A 159 -3.22 13.92 3.67
N VAL A 160 -2.17 14.44 3.04
CA VAL A 160 -1.95 14.31 1.60
C VAL A 160 -0.79 13.35 1.35
N ARG A 161 -0.99 12.40 0.45
CA ARG A 161 0.10 11.66 -0.18
C ARG A 161 0.36 12.21 -1.58
N PRO A 162 1.56 12.03 -2.15
CA PRO A 162 1.79 12.34 -3.56
C PRO A 162 0.78 11.63 -4.47
N GLY A 163 0.06 12.39 -5.30
CA GLY A 163 -0.87 11.84 -6.30
C GLY A 163 -2.16 11.18 -5.76
N GLY A 164 -2.52 11.40 -4.49
CA GLY A 164 -3.73 10.83 -3.89
C GLY A 164 -4.75 11.87 -3.41
N LYS A 165 -6.02 11.46 -3.27
CA LYS A 165 -7.04 12.27 -2.60
C LYS A 165 -6.67 12.43 -1.11
N PRO A 166 -6.88 13.62 -0.53
CA PRO A 166 -6.55 13.85 0.87
C PRO A 166 -7.45 13.04 1.79
N HIS A 167 -6.89 12.52 2.88
CA HIS A 167 -7.73 12.15 4.03
C HIS A 167 -8.07 13.42 4.81
N LEU A 168 -9.34 13.58 5.15
CA LEU A 168 -9.81 14.70 5.96
C LEU A 168 -9.84 14.28 7.43
N ALA A 169 -9.08 14.99 8.25
CA ALA A 169 -9.01 14.82 9.70
C ALA A 169 -9.75 15.95 10.41
N GLU A 170 -10.60 15.59 11.37
CA GLU A 170 -11.36 16.55 12.19
C GLU A 170 -10.42 17.51 12.93
N TRP A 171 -9.37 16.97 13.56
CA TRP A 171 -8.33 17.76 14.22
C TRP A 171 -6.94 17.32 13.76
N ILE A 172 -6.08 18.30 13.48
CA ILE A 172 -4.70 18.10 13.11
C ILE A 172 -3.76 18.97 13.93
N TYR A 173 -2.56 18.47 14.17
CA TYR A 173 -1.48 19.21 14.80
C TYR A 173 -0.14 18.85 14.17
N ARG A 174 0.63 19.88 13.79
CA ARG A 174 1.96 19.74 13.21
C ARG A 174 2.96 20.57 14.02
N PRO A 175 3.66 19.99 15.00
CA PRO A 175 4.67 20.71 15.77
C PRO A 175 5.89 21.11 14.92
N ASN A 176 6.16 20.37 13.83
CA ASN A 176 7.27 20.58 12.91
C ASN A 176 6.95 19.91 11.56
N ALA A 177 7.84 20.06 10.58
CA ALA A 177 7.65 19.52 9.22
C ALA A 177 7.61 17.97 9.15
N ASN A 178 8.14 17.27 10.16
CA ASN A 178 8.33 15.82 10.12
C ASN A 178 7.31 15.05 10.97
N GLU A 179 6.45 15.76 11.69
CA GLU A 179 5.48 15.14 12.59
C GLU A 179 4.09 15.72 12.37
N THR A 180 3.14 14.81 12.18
CA THR A 180 1.72 15.12 12.08
C THR A 180 0.96 14.26 13.07
N PHE A 181 0.02 14.87 13.78
CA PHE A 181 -0.86 14.22 14.73
C PHE A 181 -2.30 14.54 14.40
N VAL A 182 -3.19 13.57 14.59
CA VAL A 182 -4.62 13.74 14.34
C VAL A 182 -5.47 13.18 15.47
N ARG A 183 -6.69 13.69 15.60
CA ARG A 183 -7.73 13.22 16.53
C ARG A 183 -9.11 13.40 15.89
N GLY A 184 -10.10 12.64 16.38
CA GLY A 184 -11.49 12.74 15.91
C GLY A 184 -11.72 11.90 14.66
N ALA A 185 -12.67 12.32 13.83
CA ALA A 185 -12.98 11.65 12.57
C ALA A 185 -11.83 11.79 11.56
N VAL A 186 -11.47 10.68 10.91
CA VAL A 186 -10.56 10.66 9.75
C VAL A 186 -11.27 9.95 8.61
N SER A 187 -11.59 10.69 7.55
CA SER A 187 -12.42 10.23 6.44
C SER A 187 -11.65 10.27 5.13
N HIS A 188 -11.99 9.34 4.24
CA HIS A 188 -11.48 9.27 2.88
C HIS A 188 -12.54 8.58 2.01
N PRO A 189 -12.78 9.00 0.75
CA PRO A 189 -13.83 8.43 -0.10
C PRO A 189 -13.73 6.91 -0.28
N ASP A 190 -12.50 6.40 -0.26
CA ASP A 190 -12.22 4.99 -0.53
C ASP A 190 -12.18 4.12 0.72
N HIS A 191 -12.31 4.71 1.91
CA HIS A 191 -12.10 4.02 3.18
C HIS A 191 -13.20 4.30 4.20
N ALA A 192 -13.43 3.35 5.10
CA ALA A 192 -14.37 3.58 6.20
C ALA A 192 -13.81 4.64 7.14
N THR A 193 -14.62 5.64 7.52
CA THR A 193 -14.22 6.70 8.47
C THR A 193 -13.71 6.10 9.78
N LEU A 194 -12.53 6.52 10.21
CA LEU A 194 -11.97 6.19 11.51
C LEU A 194 -12.39 7.23 12.54
N TYR A 195 -12.63 6.78 13.77
CA TYR A 195 -12.88 7.66 14.92
C TYR A 195 -11.78 7.49 15.97
N LEU A 196 -10.84 8.43 15.99
CA LEU A 196 -9.65 8.42 16.84
C LEU A 196 -9.91 9.15 18.16
N GLN A 197 -10.17 8.40 19.23
CA GLN A 197 -10.55 8.92 20.55
C GLN A 197 -9.44 9.73 21.25
N VAL A 198 -8.19 9.41 20.95
CA VAL A 198 -7.00 10.11 21.46
C VAL A 198 -6.19 10.68 20.30
N TRP A 199 -5.21 11.53 20.58
CA TRP A 199 -4.24 11.94 19.58
C TRP A 199 -3.47 10.73 19.04
N HIS A 200 -3.27 10.67 17.73
CA HIS A 200 -2.46 9.65 17.08
C HIS A 200 -1.38 10.32 16.25
N ARG A 201 -0.15 9.79 16.31
CA ARG A 201 0.91 10.16 15.37
C ARG A 201 0.61 9.50 14.01
N VAL A 202 0.62 10.29 12.96
CA VAL A 202 0.40 9.85 11.57
C VAL A 202 1.73 9.44 10.96
N VAL A 203 1.74 8.28 10.29
CA VAL A 203 2.93 7.74 9.63
C VAL A 203 2.49 7.08 8.30
N LEU A 204 3.12 7.43 7.19
CA LEU A 204 2.95 6.72 5.90
C LEU A 204 3.67 5.36 5.93
N ASN A 205 3.15 4.38 5.22
CA ASN A 205 3.83 3.10 4.99
C ASN A 205 5.17 3.28 4.22
N ASN A 206 5.98 2.21 4.14
CA ASN A 206 7.25 2.28 3.43
C ASN A 206 7.11 2.29 1.90
N GLU A 207 5.95 1.91 1.36
CA GLU A 207 5.67 1.97 -0.10
C GLU A 207 5.89 3.38 -0.65
N ALA A 208 5.46 4.40 0.08
CA ALA A 208 5.68 5.81 -0.27
C ALA A 208 7.16 6.19 -0.40
N ARG A 209 8.08 5.46 0.24
CA ARG A 209 9.53 5.63 0.06
C ARG A 209 10.01 4.91 -1.20
N VAL A 210 9.53 3.69 -1.44
CA VAL A 210 9.98 2.86 -2.56
C VAL A 210 9.53 3.41 -3.92
N ALA A 211 8.35 4.07 -4.00
CA ALA A 211 7.90 4.74 -5.22
C ALA A 211 8.84 5.87 -5.70
N SER A 212 9.71 6.41 -4.82
CA SER A 212 10.66 7.48 -5.15
C SER A 212 12.02 6.97 -5.65
N GLU A 213 12.33 5.70 -5.41
CA GLU A 213 13.56 5.04 -5.87
C GLU A 213 13.24 4.31 -7.18
N ARG A 214 13.95 4.66 -8.26
CA ARG A 214 13.67 4.23 -9.64
C ARG A 214 13.67 2.70 -9.82
N HIS A 215 12.55 2.04 -9.53
CA HIS A 215 12.18 0.73 -10.06
C HIS A 215 10.67 0.75 -10.34
N VAL A 216 10.30 0.58 -11.61
CA VAL A 216 9.00 0.98 -12.16
C VAL A 216 7.87 0.05 -11.68
N ALA A 217 7.37 0.32 -10.48
CA ALA A 217 5.92 0.30 -10.23
C ALA A 217 5.42 1.72 -10.53
N ARG A 218 5.44 2.12 -11.81
CA ARG A 218 4.65 3.28 -12.20
C ARG A 218 3.21 2.83 -12.04
N ARG A 219 2.49 3.44 -11.08
CA ARG A 219 1.07 3.66 -11.28
C ARG A 219 0.98 4.24 -12.68
N VAL A 220 0.34 3.53 -13.60
CA VAL A 220 -0.14 4.15 -14.83
C VAL A 220 -1.22 5.09 -14.31
N ASP A 221 -0.80 6.27 -13.85
CA ASP A 221 -1.69 7.38 -13.63
C ASP A 221 -2.30 7.63 -14.99
N SER A 222 -3.54 7.19 -15.08
CA SER A 222 -4.44 7.56 -16.13
C SER A 222 -4.22 9.04 -16.45
N LEU A 223 -3.84 9.32 -17.69
CA LEU A 223 -4.39 10.47 -18.40
C LEU A 223 -5.92 10.25 -18.49
N ALA A 224 -6.58 10.37 -17.35
CA ALA A 224 -8.00 10.57 -17.20
C ALA A 224 -8.12 11.62 -16.10
N ARG A 225 -8.04 12.87 -16.55
CA ARG A 225 -8.77 13.96 -15.90
C ARG A 225 -10.22 13.47 -15.78
N MET A 226 -10.61 12.96 -14.62
CA MET A 226 -12.02 12.83 -14.29
C MET A 226 -12.42 14.15 -13.64
N THR A 227 -12.71 15.14 -14.50
CA THR A 227 -13.55 16.28 -14.17
C THR A 227 -14.87 15.74 -13.62
N TYR A 228 -15.14 16.00 -12.35
CA TYR A 228 -16.51 16.12 -11.89
C TYR A 228 -16.83 17.63 -11.94
N LEU A 229 -17.53 18.02 -13.00
CA LEU A 229 -18.58 19.05 -12.91
C LEU A 229 -19.69 18.40 -12.06
N ASP A 230 -20.32 19.07 -11.10
CA ASP A 230 -20.59 20.51 -11.00
C ASP A 230 -19.79 21.27 -9.94
#